data_AF-A0AAD9RLB3-F1
#
_entry.id   AF-A0AAD9RLB3-F1
#
_cell.length_a   1.000
_cell.length_b   1.000
_cell.length_c   1.000
_cell.angle_alpha   90.00
_cell.angle_beta   90.00
_cell.angle_gamma   90.00
#
_symmetry.space_group_name_H-M   'P 1'
#
loop_
_entity.id
_entity.type
_entity.pdbx_description
1 polymer ?
#
loop_
_entity_poly.entity_id
_entity_poly.type
_entity_poly.pdbx_seq_one_letter_code
_entity_poly.pdbx_strand_id
1 'polypeptide(L)'
;MTIMTVRNWFKKFRACNFELKNEDRSGRPATTDTDIIKTVLAENPRYSVREIVDATNIPKTTVHKHLIKMGYANRCEVWVPHLLTETGLMNRVSTCDLLLQRHERNPFLTSLVTGDETWILYQNVHRKRTWSTDNRPSTVAKPGLHPKKVLLCI
;
A
#
# COMPACT_ATOMS: atom_id res chain seq x y z
N MET A 1 -3.88 37.94 -33.80
CA MET A 1 -5.18 37.24 -33.77
C MET A 1 -5.67 37.13 -35.21
N THR A 2 -5.94 35.94 -35.74
CA THR A 2 -6.39 35.76 -37.14
C THR A 2 -7.90 35.94 -37.25
N ILE A 3 -8.40 36.43 -38.39
CA ILE A 3 -9.85 36.63 -38.65
C ILE A 3 -10.67 35.36 -38.34
N MET A 4 -10.09 34.18 -38.59
CA MET A 4 -10.71 32.89 -38.28
C MET A 4 -10.95 32.67 -36.77
N THR A 5 -9.99 33.05 -35.93
CA THR A 5 -10.13 32.94 -34.47
C THR A 5 -11.24 33.86 -33.94
N VAL A 6 -11.34 35.08 -34.47
CA VAL A 6 -12.40 36.04 -34.10
C VAL A 6 -13.80 35.50 -34.46
N ARG A 7 -13.95 34.94 -35.67
CA ARG A 7 -15.22 34.31 -36.11
C ARG A 7 -15.63 33.12 -35.23
N ASN A 8 -14.67 32.28 -34.85
CA ASN A 8 -14.94 31.12 -33.99
C ASN A 8 -15.36 31.54 -32.57
N TRP A 9 -14.73 32.57 -31.99
CA TRP A 9 -15.13 33.14 -30.70
C TRP A 9 -16.53 33.77 -30.77
N PHE A 10 -16.83 34.52 -31.82
CA PHE A 10 -18.16 35.12 -32.00
C PHE A 10 -19.26 34.05 -32.11
N LYS A 11 -18.97 32.91 -32.78
CA LYS A 11 -19.87 31.75 -32.83
C LYS A 11 -20.11 31.13 -31.44
N LYS A 12 -19.06 31.00 -30.61
CA LYS A 12 -19.17 30.52 -29.22
C LYS A 12 -20.03 31.45 -28.36
N PHE A 13 -19.81 32.76 -28.44
CA PHE A 13 -20.60 33.74 -27.69
C PHE A 13 -22.07 33.78 -28.12
N ARG A 14 -22.36 33.61 -29.42
CA ARG A 14 -23.75 33.49 -29.92
C ARG A 14 -24.45 32.21 -29.44
N ALA A 15 -23.68 31.17 -29.08
CA ALA A 15 -24.17 29.95 -28.46
C ALA A 15 -24.21 30.04 -26.92
N CYS A 16 -24.12 31.26 -26.35
CA CYS A 16 -24.08 31.54 -24.91
C CYS A 16 -22.93 30.84 -24.16
N ASN A 17 -21.88 30.40 -24.85
CA ASN A 17 -20.68 29.87 -24.21
C ASN A 17 -19.64 30.99 -24.04
N PHE A 18 -19.55 31.51 -22.82
CA PHE A 18 -18.60 32.56 -22.41
C PHE A 18 -17.37 32.00 -21.70
N GLU A 19 -17.15 30.68 -21.77
CA GLU A 19 -15.99 30.06 -21.14
C GLU A 19 -14.71 30.48 -21.87
N LEU A 20 -13.84 31.19 -21.15
CA LEU A 20 -12.57 31.70 -21.67
C LEU A 20 -11.44 30.67 -21.57
N LYS A 21 -11.70 29.52 -20.93
CA LYS A 21 -10.75 28.42 -20.84
C LYS A 21 -10.75 27.65 -22.16
N ASN A 22 -9.57 27.17 -22.56
CA ASN A 22 -9.50 26.23 -23.66
C ASN A 22 -10.19 24.94 -23.25
N GLU A 23 -10.96 24.36 -24.16
CA GLU A 23 -11.45 22.99 -24.02
C GLU A 23 -10.27 22.03 -23.84
N ASP A 24 -10.53 20.92 -23.18
CA ASP A 24 -9.55 19.85 -23.00
C ASP A 24 -9.02 19.43 -24.35
N ARG A 25 -7.72 19.64 -24.55
CA ARG A 25 -7.05 19.24 -25.78
C ARG A 25 -6.90 17.72 -25.75
N SER A 26 -7.11 17.07 -26.89
CA SER A 26 -6.69 15.69 -27.08
C SER A 26 -5.17 15.61 -26.96
N GLY A 27 -4.69 15.22 -25.77
CA GLY A 27 -3.28 14.95 -25.50
C GLY A 27 -2.85 13.58 -26.02
N ARG A 28 -1.56 13.26 -25.89
CA ARG A 28 -1.04 11.91 -26.13
C ARG A 28 -1.77 10.92 -25.21
N PRO A 29 -2.31 9.80 -25.73
CA PRO A 29 -3.01 8.83 -24.90
C PRO A 29 -2.03 8.23 -23.88
N ALA A 30 -2.26 8.49 -22.60
CA ALA A 30 -1.52 7.91 -21.48
C ALA A 30 -2.03 6.52 -21.08
N THR A 31 -3.11 6.06 -21.71
CA THR A 31 -3.89 4.89 -21.30
C THR A 31 -3.11 3.59 -21.47
N THR A 32 -2.34 3.47 -22.56
CA THR A 32 -1.59 2.25 -22.90
C THR A 32 -0.54 1.91 -21.85
N ASP A 33 0.25 2.89 -21.41
CA ASP A 33 1.32 2.67 -20.43
C ASP A 33 0.76 2.35 -19.03
N THR A 34 -0.35 2.98 -18.63
CA THR A 34 -1.01 2.67 -17.33
C THR A 34 -1.54 1.25 -17.28
N ASP A 35 -2.15 0.77 -18.35
CA ASP A 35 -2.78 -0.55 -18.35
C ASP A 35 -1.73 -1.67 -18.35
N ILE A 36 -0.62 -1.49 -19.09
CA ILE A 36 0.52 -2.40 -19.07
C ILE A 36 1.17 -2.46 -17.67
N ILE A 37 1.33 -1.33 -16.99
CA ILE A 37 1.88 -1.31 -15.62
C ILE A 37 0.93 -2.03 -14.64
N LYS A 38 -0.39 -1.87 -14.81
CA LYS A 38 -1.39 -2.57 -13.99
C LYS A 38 -1.36 -4.08 -14.19
N THR A 39 -1.23 -4.56 -15.43
CA THR A 39 -1.18 -6.01 -15.69
C THR A 39 0.04 -6.64 -15.04
N VAL A 40 1.21 -6.00 -15.15
CA VAL A 40 2.45 -6.49 -14.51
C VAL A 40 2.34 -6.52 -12.98
N LEU A 41 1.70 -5.52 -12.37
CA LEU A 41 1.48 -5.48 -10.92
C LEU A 41 0.41 -6.48 -10.45
N ALA A 42 -0.56 -6.82 -11.29
CA ALA A 42 -1.55 -7.86 -11.01
C ALA A 42 -0.91 -9.26 -11.02
N GLU A 43 0.07 -9.50 -11.89
CA GLU A 43 0.84 -10.75 -11.90
C GLU A 43 1.75 -10.88 -10.67
N ASN A 44 2.49 -9.82 -10.34
CA ASN A 44 3.35 -9.81 -9.15
C ASN A 44 3.47 -8.40 -8.55
N PRO A 45 2.82 -8.14 -7.39
CA PRO A 45 2.87 -6.83 -6.75
C PRO A 45 4.24 -6.52 -6.12
N ARG A 46 5.16 -7.51 -6.05
CA ARG A 46 6.49 -7.35 -5.43
C ARG A 46 7.53 -6.73 -6.36
N TYR A 47 7.21 -6.52 -7.63
CA TYR A 47 8.18 -5.93 -8.55
C TYR A 47 8.61 -4.55 -8.11
N SER A 48 9.93 -4.35 -8.09
CA SER A 48 10.55 -3.05 -7.97
C SER A 48 10.32 -2.24 -9.24
N VAL A 49 10.45 -0.91 -9.13
CA VAL A 49 10.35 -0.02 -10.30
C VAL A 49 11.35 -0.43 -11.41
N ARG A 50 12.50 -1.01 -11.07
CA ARG A 50 13.47 -1.49 -12.08
C ARG A 50 12.95 -2.73 -12.82
N GLU A 51 12.42 -3.71 -12.10
CA GLU A 51 11.87 -4.92 -12.71
C GLU A 51 10.64 -4.61 -13.57
N ILE A 52 9.82 -3.62 -13.18
CA ILE A 52 8.71 -3.14 -14.03
C ILE A 52 9.24 -2.49 -15.30
N VAL A 53 10.31 -1.71 -15.21
CA VAL A 53 10.97 -1.11 -16.40
C VAL A 53 11.49 -2.21 -17.32
N ASP A 54 12.14 -3.23 -16.78
CA ASP A 54 12.70 -4.34 -17.56
C ASP A 54 11.58 -5.17 -18.22
N ALA A 55 10.45 -5.38 -17.54
CA ALA A 55 9.31 -6.14 -18.07
C ALA A 55 8.49 -5.37 -19.12
N THR A 56 8.38 -4.04 -18.98
CA THR A 56 7.50 -3.21 -19.83
C THR A 56 8.25 -2.38 -20.87
N ASN A 57 9.57 -2.28 -20.76
CA ASN A 57 10.44 -1.36 -21.49
C ASN A 57 10.01 0.12 -21.39
N ILE A 58 9.22 0.47 -20.36
CA ILE A 58 8.79 1.85 -20.09
C ILE A 58 9.86 2.53 -19.24
N PRO A 59 10.27 3.77 -19.53
CA PRO A 59 11.28 4.46 -18.74
C PRO A 59 10.88 4.64 -17.28
N LYS A 60 11.85 4.48 -16.38
CA LYS A 60 11.68 4.50 -14.91
C LYS A 60 10.89 5.70 -14.38
N THR A 61 11.12 6.88 -14.93
CA THR A 61 10.44 8.12 -14.52
C THR A 61 8.95 8.09 -14.85
N THR A 62 8.58 7.50 -15.99
CA THR A 62 7.19 7.32 -16.41
C THR A 62 6.49 6.29 -15.52
N VAL A 63 7.14 5.15 -15.28
CA VAL A 63 6.62 4.11 -14.35
C VAL A 63 6.34 4.70 -12.98
N HIS A 64 7.31 5.44 -12.40
CA HIS A 64 7.13 6.05 -11.08
C HIS A 64 5.98 7.08 -11.04
N LYS A 65 5.85 7.93 -12.07
CA LYS A 65 4.73 8.89 -12.17
C LYS A 65 3.39 8.17 -12.26
N HIS A 66 3.32 7.08 -13.03
CA HIS A 66 2.10 6.32 -13.23
C HIS A 66 1.69 5.60 -11.95
N LEU A 67 2.62 4.96 -11.23
CA LEU A 67 2.38 4.35 -9.92
C LEU A 67 1.76 5.35 -8.93
N ILE A 68 2.34 6.54 -8.80
CA ILE A 68 1.83 7.59 -7.91
C ILE A 68 0.43 8.05 -8.37
N LYS A 69 0.25 8.30 -9.67
CA LYS A 69 -1.05 8.74 -10.23
C LYS A 69 -2.17 7.72 -9.97
N MET A 70 -1.83 6.43 -9.96
CA MET A 70 -2.76 5.33 -9.67
C MET A 70 -2.96 5.08 -8.17
N GLY A 71 -2.22 5.76 -7.28
CA GLY A 71 -2.33 5.60 -5.84
C GLY A 71 -1.52 4.45 -5.24
N TYR A 72 -0.60 3.84 -5.99
CA TYR A 72 0.30 2.79 -5.47
C TYR A 72 1.36 3.40 -4.56
N ALA A 73 1.63 2.76 -3.42
CA ALA A 73 2.63 3.21 -2.45
C ALA A 73 3.61 2.09 -2.06
N ASN A 74 4.87 2.44 -1.76
CA ASN A 74 5.88 1.47 -1.31
C ASN A 74 5.65 1.19 0.17
N ARG A 75 5.10 0.03 0.52
CA ARG A 75 4.83 -0.37 1.90
C ARG A 75 5.46 -1.69 2.26
N CYS A 76 6.32 -1.66 3.27
CA CYS A 76 6.92 -2.88 3.81
C CYS A 76 5.84 -3.87 4.26
N GLU A 77 6.03 -5.11 3.84
CA GLU A 77 5.35 -6.27 4.40
C GLU A 77 5.50 -6.31 5.94
N VAL A 78 4.41 -6.60 6.64
CA VAL A 78 4.35 -6.71 8.09
C VAL A 78 4.38 -8.18 8.41
N TRP A 79 5.30 -8.52 9.30
CA TRP A 79 5.44 -9.87 9.78
C TRP A 79 4.31 -10.17 10.75
N VAL A 80 3.39 -11.01 10.30
CA VAL A 80 2.37 -11.58 11.18
C VAL A 80 2.93 -12.86 11.80
N PRO A 81 2.84 -13.04 13.14
CA PRO A 81 3.41 -14.21 13.80
C PRO A 81 2.89 -15.57 13.31
N HIS A 82 1.62 -15.62 12.91
CA HIS A 82 0.95 -16.82 12.38
C HIS A 82 -0.29 -16.40 11.59
N LEU A 83 -0.64 -17.18 10.56
CA LEU A 83 -1.96 -17.08 9.95
C LEU A 83 -2.98 -17.69 10.93
N LEU A 84 -3.96 -16.91 11.37
CA LEU A 84 -5.02 -17.39 12.26
C LEU A 84 -6.04 -18.21 11.47
N THR A 85 -6.53 -19.29 12.07
CA THR A 85 -7.75 -19.98 11.61
C THR A 85 -8.99 -19.15 11.96
N GLU A 86 -10.11 -19.40 11.29
CA GLU A 86 -11.38 -18.74 11.59
C GLU A 86 -11.79 -18.91 13.06
N THR A 87 -11.61 -20.11 13.61
CA THR A 87 -11.82 -20.41 15.04
C THR A 87 -10.89 -19.60 15.93
N GLY A 88 -9.60 -19.48 15.58
CA GLY A 88 -8.63 -18.67 16.31
C GLY A 88 -9.00 -17.19 16.31
N LEU A 89 -9.56 -16.68 15.21
CA LEU A 89 -10.04 -15.32 15.10
C LEU A 89 -11.25 -15.07 16.01
N MET A 90 -12.27 -15.94 15.96
CA MET A 90 -13.47 -15.82 16.78
C MET A 90 -13.15 -15.92 18.28
N ASN A 91 -12.26 -16.85 18.66
CA ASN A 91 -11.83 -16.98 20.05
C ASN A 91 -11.14 -15.72 20.56
N ARG A 92 -10.29 -15.09 19.74
CA ARG A 92 -9.63 -13.82 20.09
C ARG A 92 -10.63 -12.69 20.27
N VAL A 93 -11.59 -12.54 19.35
CA VAL A 93 -12.64 -11.51 19.44
C VAL A 93 -13.45 -11.69 20.71
N SER A 94 -13.97 -12.90 20.95
CA SER A 94 -14.78 -13.19 22.14
C SER A 94 -14.00 -12.97 23.45
N THR A 95 -12.73 -13.37 23.50
CA THR A 95 -11.88 -13.14 24.68
C THR A 95 -11.65 -11.65 24.92
N CYS A 96 -11.38 -10.88 23.87
CA CYS A 96 -11.20 -9.44 23.95
C CYS A 96 -12.47 -8.74 24.44
N ASP A 97 -13.65 -9.11 23.92
CA ASP A 97 -14.93 -8.55 24.36
C ASP A 97 -15.20 -8.82 25.84
N LEU A 98 -14.96 -10.05 26.31
CA LEU A 98 -15.12 -10.41 27.72
C LEU A 98 -14.17 -9.63 28.63
N LEU A 99 -12.91 -9.48 28.24
CA LEU A 99 -11.92 -8.71 29.00
C LEU A 99 -12.27 -7.21 29.04
N LEU A 100 -12.80 -6.67 27.94
CA LEU A 100 -13.24 -5.28 27.86
C LEU A 100 -14.45 -5.03 28.77
N GLN A 101 -15.48 -5.87 28.69
CA GLN A 101 -16.66 -5.79 29.57
C GLN A 101 -16.28 -5.91 31.05
N ARG A 102 -15.34 -6.80 31.37
CA ARG A 102 -14.81 -6.92 32.73
C ARG A 102 -14.12 -5.65 33.16
N HIS A 103 -13.28 -5.06 32.31
CA HIS A 103 -12.54 -3.84 32.60
C HIS A 103 -13.47 -2.65 32.87
N GLU A 104 -14.54 -2.50 32.08
CA GLU A 104 -15.55 -1.44 32.27
C GLU A 104 -16.27 -1.56 33.62
N ARG A 105 -16.55 -2.79 34.06
CA ARG A 105 -17.19 -3.04 35.37
C ARG A 105 -16.24 -2.88 36.54
N ASN A 106 -15.01 -3.37 36.38
CA ASN A 106 -13.99 -3.32 37.41
C ASN A 106 -12.60 -3.20 36.75
N PRO A 107 -12.01 -1.98 36.75
CA PRO A 107 -10.70 -1.75 36.17
C PRO A 107 -9.61 -2.57 36.86
N PHE A 108 -9.08 -3.57 36.16
CA PHE A 108 -8.08 -4.50 36.70
C PHE A 108 -6.66 -4.28 36.16
N LEU A 109 -6.44 -3.29 35.29
CA LEU A 109 -5.13 -3.08 34.65
C LEU A 109 -4.03 -2.67 35.64
N THR A 110 -4.40 -2.03 36.76
CA THR A 110 -3.44 -1.64 37.82
C THR A 110 -2.94 -2.81 38.64
N SER A 111 -3.67 -3.93 38.67
CA SER A 111 -3.30 -5.17 39.34
C SER A 111 -2.81 -6.25 38.38
N LEU A 112 -2.72 -5.94 37.08
CA LEU A 112 -2.28 -6.88 36.06
C LEU A 112 -0.75 -7.03 36.12
N VAL A 113 -0.29 -8.22 36.48
CA VAL A 113 1.11 -8.63 36.36
C VAL A 113 1.21 -9.58 35.16
N THR A 114 2.12 -9.27 34.24
CA THR A 114 2.38 -10.10 33.05
C THR A 114 3.85 -10.52 33.05
N GLY A 115 4.13 -11.73 32.62
CA GLY A 115 5.48 -12.16 32.29
C GLY A 115 5.50 -12.85 30.92
N ASP A 116 6.65 -12.83 30.26
CA ASP A 116 6.86 -13.51 28.99
C ASP A 116 8.32 -13.95 28.85
N GLU A 117 8.56 -14.94 28.00
CA GLU A 117 9.88 -15.48 27.70
C GLU A 117 10.27 -15.11 26.27
N THR A 118 11.33 -14.31 26.12
CA THR A 118 11.80 -13.87 24.80
C THR A 118 13.24 -14.32 24.54
N TRP A 119 13.47 -14.85 23.34
CA TRP A 119 14.80 -15.17 22.84
C TRP A 119 15.47 -13.93 22.22
N ILE A 120 16.59 -13.49 22.78
CA ILE A 120 17.41 -12.40 22.23
C ILE A 120 18.51 -12.99 21.35
N LEU A 121 18.55 -12.59 20.08
CA LEU A 121 19.56 -13.04 19.11
C LEU A 121 20.81 -12.17 19.19
N TYR A 122 21.99 -12.77 19.00
CA TYR A 122 23.25 -12.01 18.92
C TYR A 122 23.41 -11.21 17.62
N GLN A 123 22.77 -11.64 16.53
CA GLN A 123 22.86 -10.99 15.22
C GLN A 123 21.45 -10.74 14.65
N ASN A 124 21.09 -9.46 14.51
CA ASN A 124 19.78 -9.02 14.03
C ASN A 124 19.81 -8.78 12.51
N VAL A 125 18.89 -9.42 11.77
CA VAL A 125 18.71 -9.19 10.33
C VAL A 125 17.71 -8.05 10.09
N HIS A 126 18.08 -7.04 9.31
CA HIS A 126 17.21 -5.91 8.98
C HIS A 126 16.37 -6.14 7.71
N ARG A 127 15.14 -5.59 7.69
CA ARG A 127 14.16 -5.75 6.59
C ARG A 127 14.44 -4.86 5.39
N LYS A 128 13.93 -5.26 4.22
CA LYS A 128 13.86 -4.45 2.99
C LYS A 128 12.39 -4.10 2.65
N ARG A 129 12.15 -3.00 1.90
CA ARG A 129 10.81 -2.45 1.59
C ARG A 129 10.20 -3.05 0.30
N THR A 130 8.87 -3.07 0.18
CA THR A 130 8.03 -3.71 -0.89
C THR A 130 6.86 -2.82 -1.32
N TRP A 131 6.34 -2.83 -2.56
CA TRP A 131 5.20 -1.97 -2.97
C TRP A 131 3.82 -2.65 -2.83
N SER A 132 2.76 -1.89 -2.50
CA SER A 132 1.36 -2.39 -2.37
C SER A 132 0.30 -1.31 -2.64
N THR A 133 -0.82 -1.70 -3.27
CA THR A 133 -2.05 -0.89 -3.45
C THR A 133 -3.03 -0.99 -2.30
N ASP A 134 -3.03 -2.11 -1.59
CA ASP A 134 -3.93 -2.33 -0.47
C ASP A 134 -3.38 -1.61 0.77
N ASN A 135 -4.26 -1.14 1.64
CA ASN A 135 -3.83 -0.59 2.93
C ASN A 135 -3.22 -1.67 3.84
N ARG A 136 -3.34 -2.94 3.45
CA ARG A 136 -2.85 -4.11 4.18
C ARG A 136 -1.45 -4.53 3.69
N PRO A 137 -0.51 -4.77 4.62
CA PRO A 137 0.84 -5.21 4.29
C PRO A 137 0.89 -6.73 4.02
N SER A 138 1.69 -7.17 3.05
CA SER A 138 1.90 -8.60 2.73
C SER A 138 2.83 -9.29 3.77
N THR A 139 2.96 -10.63 3.75
CA THR A 139 3.61 -11.45 4.80
C THR A 139 4.81 -12.26 4.25
N VAL A 140 5.94 -12.30 4.99
CA VAL A 140 7.15 -13.09 4.69
C VAL A 140 7.37 -14.16 5.78
N ALA A 141 8.09 -15.26 5.47
CA ALA A 141 8.41 -16.38 6.37
C ALA A 141 9.80 -16.26 7.03
N LYS A 142 9.91 -16.57 8.33
CA LYS A 142 11.05 -16.17 9.18
C LYS A 142 12.32 -16.94 8.79
N PRO A 143 13.53 -16.35 8.93
CA PRO A 143 14.79 -17.05 8.67
C PRO A 143 14.98 -18.28 9.60
N GLY A 144 15.85 -19.21 9.19
CA GLY A 144 15.97 -20.58 9.72
C GLY A 144 16.39 -20.76 11.19
N LEU A 145 16.33 -22.02 11.63
CA LEU A 145 16.04 -22.46 13.01
C LEU A 145 17.07 -22.15 14.14
N HIS A 146 18.34 -21.84 13.87
CA HIS A 146 19.40 -21.89 14.92
C HIS A 146 20.41 -20.71 14.97
N PRO A 147 19.98 -19.45 15.16
CA PRO A 147 20.88 -18.36 15.56
C PRO A 147 21.33 -18.49 17.03
N LYS A 148 22.57 -18.07 17.36
CA LYS A 148 23.00 -17.92 18.77
C LYS A 148 22.03 -16.98 19.48
N LYS A 149 21.53 -17.39 20.65
CA LYS A 149 20.48 -16.68 21.40
C LYS A 149 20.56 -16.92 22.90
N VAL A 150 20.06 -15.98 23.68
CA VAL A 150 19.88 -16.07 25.14
C VAL A 150 18.41 -15.95 25.48
N LEU A 151 17.93 -16.68 26.48
CA LEU A 151 16.56 -16.57 26.99
C LEU A 151 16.50 -15.47 28.05
N LEU A 152 15.59 -14.52 27.87
CA LEU A 152 15.23 -13.54 28.88
C LEU A 152 13.81 -13.85 29.36
N CYS A 153 13.64 -13.95 30.67
CA CYS A 153 12.34 -14.04 31.35
C CYS A 153 12.09 -12.68 32.03
N ILE A 154 10.97 -12.05 31.70
CA ILE A 154 10.54 -10.75 32.27
C ILE A 154 9.27 -10.98 33.07
#